data_AF-A0A5D6UY70-F1
#
_entry.id   AF-A0A5D6UY70-F1
#
_cell.length_a   1.000
_cell.length_b   1.000
_cell.length_c   1.000
_cell.angle_alpha   90.00
_cell.angle_beta   90.00
_cell.angle_gamma   90.00
#
_symmetry.space_group_name_H-M   'P 1'
#
loop_
_entity.id
_entity.type
_entity.pdbx_description
1 polymer ?
#
loop_
_entity_poly.entity_id
_entity_poly.type
_entity_poly.pdbx_seq_one_letter_code
_entity_poly.pdbx_strand_id
1 'polypeptide(L)'
;MEKAPVPTRPQSLLFSLHNTELVKPGGVNFPLPPRLFLRTHAGQPTQIVALCGTTGNLFPTTTYDRSPLQVVGALEYPSREALGEYFRSQHAAMLPAEGAAMLLGVDGSVREVRPEKGRKTFPLAQLCAALEANYIDVHCPQHGPYEGYILVFDDEGKDRRRPINPLATAAWFETYPLDQYAPVDVVAGPVLLMKSNLMR
;
A
#
# COMPACT_ATOMS: atom_id res chain seq x y z
N MET A 1 -20.71 11.49 -29.59
CA MET A 1 -21.18 11.41 -28.20
C MET A 1 -20.00 11.72 -27.30
N GLU A 2 -19.88 12.96 -26.83
CA GLU A 2 -18.93 13.31 -25.77
C GLU A 2 -19.37 12.59 -24.49
N LYS A 3 -18.48 11.78 -23.91
CA LYS A 3 -18.70 11.21 -22.59
C LYS A 3 -18.67 12.38 -21.60
N ALA A 4 -19.79 12.61 -20.91
CA ALA A 4 -19.83 13.52 -19.77
C ALA A 4 -18.72 13.14 -18.77
N PRO A 5 -18.04 14.11 -18.15
CA PRO A 5 -17.03 13.81 -17.14
C PRO A 5 -17.69 13.05 -16.00
N VAL A 6 -17.19 11.84 -15.74
CA VAL A 6 -17.60 11.06 -14.57
C VAL A 6 -17.25 11.90 -13.34
N PRO A 7 -18.19 12.17 -12.42
CA PRO A 7 -17.89 12.91 -11.21
C PRO A 7 -16.79 12.16 -10.46
N THR A 8 -15.67 12.85 -10.23
CA THR A 8 -14.57 12.37 -9.39
C THR A 8 -15.11 12.21 -7.97
N ARG A 9 -15.51 10.98 -7.62
CA ARG A 9 -15.78 10.64 -6.22
C ARG A 9 -14.52 10.98 -5.43
N PRO A 10 -14.62 11.69 -4.29
CA PRO A 10 -13.45 11.87 -3.44
C PRO A 10 -12.95 10.49 -3.02
N GLN A 11 -11.70 10.20 -3.37
CA GLN A 11 -11.17 8.85 -3.34
C GLN A 11 -10.85 8.47 -1.89
N SER A 12 -11.52 7.44 -1.39
CA SER A 12 -11.18 6.88 -0.08
C SER A 12 -9.94 6.00 -0.23
N LEU A 13 -8.94 6.20 0.62
CA LEU A 13 -7.76 5.34 0.66
C LEU A 13 -8.08 4.07 1.44
N LEU A 14 -7.54 2.94 0.98
CA LEU A 14 -7.72 1.62 1.57
C LEU A 14 -6.36 1.01 1.87
N PHE A 15 -5.98 1.00 3.14
CA PHE A 15 -4.73 0.41 3.60
C PHE A 15 -4.97 -1.00 4.14
N SER A 16 -4.20 -1.99 3.71
CA SER A 16 -4.31 -3.34 4.29
C SER A 16 -3.93 -3.33 5.77
N LEU A 17 -4.65 -4.10 6.59
CA LEU A 17 -4.34 -4.31 8.01
C LEU A 17 -3.69 -5.67 8.28
N HIS A 18 -3.25 -6.39 7.26
CA HIS A 18 -2.75 -7.76 7.38
C HIS A 18 -1.56 -7.90 8.36
N ASN A 19 -0.68 -6.91 8.38
CA ASN A 19 0.47 -6.84 9.29
C ASN A 19 0.19 -5.93 10.49
N THR A 20 -1.07 -5.71 10.82
CA THR A 20 -1.49 -4.96 12.00
C THR A 20 -2.01 -5.94 13.05
N GLU A 21 -1.73 -5.64 14.31
CA GLU A 21 -2.15 -6.42 15.46
C GLU A 21 -2.96 -5.57 16.44
N LEU A 22 -3.90 -6.21 17.14
CA LEU A 22 -4.51 -5.66 18.34
C LEU A 22 -3.60 -5.93 19.52
N VAL A 23 -3.18 -4.88 20.21
CA VAL A 23 -2.35 -4.97 21.40
C VAL A 23 -3.22 -5.40 22.59
N LYS A 24 -2.76 -6.43 23.31
CA LYS A 24 -3.48 -6.95 24.48
C LYS A 24 -2.71 -6.68 25.77
N PRO A 25 -3.36 -6.17 26.84
CA PRO A 25 -2.72 -6.05 28.15
C PRO A 25 -2.27 -7.43 28.67
N GLY A 26 -0.98 -7.55 29.03
CA GLY A 26 -0.45 -8.73 29.73
C GLY A 26 -0.48 -10.04 28.96
N GLY A 27 -0.58 -10.01 27.63
CA GLY A 27 -0.66 -11.20 26.78
C GLY A 27 -0.07 -10.99 25.40
N VAL A 28 -0.19 -12.01 24.55
CA VAL A 28 0.28 -11.97 23.16
C VAL A 28 -0.68 -11.13 22.31
N ASN A 29 -0.11 -10.27 21.47
CA ASN A 29 -0.84 -9.49 20.47
C ASN A 29 -1.67 -10.40 19.54
N PHE A 30 -2.75 -9.84 18.99
CA PHE A 30 -3.66 -10.59 18.12
C PHE A 30 -3.60 -10.07 16.68
N PRO A 31 -3.15 -10.87 15.69
CA PRO A 31 -3.06 -10.43 14.31
C PRO A 31 -4.45 -10.21 13.69
N LEU A 32 -4.56 -9.19 12.85
CA LEU A 32 -5.79 -8.92 12.11
C LEU A 32 -5.90 -9.78 10.84
N PRO A 33 -7.12 -10.22 10.46
CA PRO A 33 -7.32 -11.00 9.24
C PRO A 33 -6.81 -10.31 7.96
N PRO A 34 -6.32 -11.07 6.95
CA PRO A 34 -5.73 -10.56 5.70
C PRO A 34 -6.69 -9.74 4.80
N ARG A 35 -7.99 -9.73 5.11
CA ARG A 35 -9.04 -9.06 4.33
C ARG A 35 -9.64 -7.88 5.06
N LEU A 36 -8.98 -7.39 6.11
CA LEU A 36 -9.34 -6.13 6.74
C LEU A 36 -8.51 -5.00 6.16
N PHE A 37 -9.19 -3.88 5.95
CA PHE A 37 -8.59 -2.65 5.49
C PHE A 37 -8.98 -1.50 6.40
N LEU A 38 -8.07 -0.56 6.54
CA LEU A 38 -8.35 0.74 7.12
C LEU A 38 -8.78 1.66 5.98
N ARG A 39 -10.04 2.08 6.00
CA ARG A 39 -10.58 3.06 5.06
C ARG A 39 -10.44 4.44 5.67
N THR A 40 -9.77 5.34 4.94
CA THR A 40 -9.61 6.74 5.35
C THR A 40 -10.15 7.66 4.25
N HIS A 41 -10.79 8.76 4.67
CA HIS A 41 -11.28 9.80 3.77
C HIS A 41 -11.16 11.16 4.49
N ALA A 42 -10.80 12.21 3.76
CA ALA A 42 -10.67 13.54 4.35
C ALA A 42 -12.01 14.01 4.96
N GLY A 43 -11.98 14.47 6.22
CA GLY A 43 -13.18 14.93 6.90
C GLY A 43 -14.19 13.84 7.29
N GLN A 44 -13.84 12.55 7.16
CA GLN A 44 -14.65 11.43 7.67
C GLN A 44 -13.88 10.62 8.70
N PRO A 45 -14.57 9.99 9.67
CA PRO A 45 -13.94 9.05 10.60
C PRO A 45 -13.28 7.90 9.85
N THR A 46 -12.10 7.51 10.31
CA THR A 46 -11.42 6.30 9.83
C THR A 46 -12.23 5.07 10.21
N GLN A 47 -12.36 4.09 9.31
CA GLN A 47 -13.16 2.89 9.52
C GLN A 47 -12.39 1.62 9.19
N ILE A 48 -12.56 0.57 9.98
CA ILE A 48 -12.14 -0.77 9.59
C ILE A 48 -13.24 -1.38 8.72
N VAL A 49 -12.86 -1.86 7.55
CA VAL A 49 -13.75 -2.51 6.59
C VAL A 49 -13.23 -3.90 6.26
N ALA A 50 -14.14 -4.85 6.08
CA ALA A 50 -13.83 -6.20 5.60
C ALA A 50 -14.15 -6.32 4.12
N LEU A 51 -13.25 -6.96 3.36
CA LEU A 51 -13.47 -7.31 1.96
C LEU A 51 -14.10 -8.70 1.85
N CYS A 52 -15.28 -8.76 1.23
CA CYS A 52 -15.89 -10.02 0.84
C CYS A 52 -15.22 -10.54 -0.43
N GLY A 53 -14.39 -11.58 -0.31
CA GLY A 53 -13.62 -12.09 -1.46
C GLY A 53 -14.45 -12.74 -2.57
N THR A 54 -15.73 -13.05 -2.35
CA THR A 54 -16.62 -13.58 -3.40
C THR A 54 -17.30 -12.48 -4.20
N THR A 55 -17.58 -11.32 -3.60
CA THR A 55 -18.31 -10.23 -4.24
C THR A 55 -17.46 -9.00 -4.54
N GLY A 56 -16.26 -8.89 -3.96
CA GLY A 56 -15.43 -7.68 -4.04
C GLY A 56 -15.93 -6.52 -3.18
N ASN A 57 -17.06 -6.70 -2.47
CA ASN A 57 -17.69 -5.63 -1.70
C ASN A 57 -16.98 -5.41 -0.37
N LEU A 58 -16.93 -4.14 0.05
CA LEU A 58 -16.43 -3.70 1.36
C LEU A 58 -17.57 -3.46 2.35
N PHE A 59 -17.39 -3.94 3.57
CA PHE A 59 -18.38 -3.79 4.64
C PHE A 59 -17.71 -3.21 5.90
N PRO A 60 -18.22 -2.10 6.47
CA PRO A 60 -17.74 -1.61 7.76
C PRO A 60 -17.92 -2.67 8.85
N THR A 61 -16.95 -2.77 9.74
CA THR A 61 -17.03 -3.65 10.91
C THR A 61 -16.44 -2.96 12.13
N THR A 62 -17.06 -3.16 13.29
CA THR A 62 -16.59 -2.67 14.59
C THR A 62 -15.93 -3.77 15.43
N THR A 63 -15.89 -5.01 14.92
CA THR A 63 -15.32 -6.17 15.63
C THR A 63 -13.87 -5.95 16.06
N TYR A 64 -13.14 -5.12 15.32
CA TYR A 64 -11.71 -4.86 15.49
C TYR A 64 -11.41 -3.42 15.93
N ASP A 65 -12.41 -2.68 16.45
CA ASP A 65 -12.24 -1.30 16.93
C ASP A 65 -11.48 -1.19 18.28
N ARG A 66 -10.82 -2.27 18.71
CA ARG A 66 -10.04 -2.25 19.94
C ARG A 66 -8.72 -1.51 19.71
N SER A 67 -8.26 -0.83 20.75
CA SER A 67 -7.00 -0.10 20.76
C SER A 67 -6.19 -0.48 22.01
N PRO A 68 -4.86 -0.37 21.99
CA PRO A 68 -4.03 0.11 20.89
C PRO A 68 -3.91 -0.90 19.73
N LEU A 69 -3.54 -0.37 18.56
CA LEU A 69 -3.19 -1.11 17.35
C LEU A 69 -1.68 -1.01 17.13
N GLN A 70 -1.04 -2.03 16.58
CA GLN A 70 0.38 -1.99 16.24
C GLN A 70 0.60 -2.54 14.84
N VAL A 71 1.32 -1.82 14.00
CA VAL A 71 1.89 -2.42 12.78
C VAL A 71 3.13 -3.21 13.19
N VAL A 72 3.26 -4.46 12.74
CA VAL A 72 4.38 -5.34 13.13
C VAL A 72 5.71 -4.65 12.83
N GLY A 73 6.55 -4.52 13.87
CA GLY A 73 7.84 -3.83 13.78
C GLY A 73 7.79 -2.30 13.93
N ALA A 74 6.60 -1.71 14.11
CA ALA A 74 6.40 -0.28 14.29
C ALA A 74 5.92 0.07 15.71
N LEU A 75 5.67 1.37 15.92
CA LEU A 75 5.11 1.91 17.16
C LEU A 75 3.63 1.52 17.33
N GLU A 76 3.17 1.55 18.58
CA GLU A 76 1.76 1.40 18.93
C GLU A 76 0.98 2.69 18.62
N TYR A 77 -0.23 2.52 18.12
CA TYR A 77 -1.18 3.57 17.79
C TYR A 77 -2.38 3.51 18.75
N PRO A 78 -2.68 4.59 19.47
CA PRO A 78 -3.70 4.60 20.52
C PRO A 78 -5.14 4.51 19.99
N SER A 79 -5.34 4.69 18.68
CA SER A 79 -6.63 4.57 18.02
C SER A 79 -6.48 4.22 16.54
N ARG A 80 -7.57 3.75 15.92
CA ARG A 80 -7.63 3.57 14.46
C ARG A 80 -7.49 4.90 13.72
N GLU A 81 -7.90 6.02 14.32
CA GLU A 81 -7.73 7.35 13.76
C GLU A 81 -6.25 7.72 13.70
N ALA A 82 -5.48 7.46 14.77
CA ALA A 82 -4.04 7.68 14.80
C ALA A 82 -3.30 6.79 13.78
N LEU A 83 -3.69 5.52 13.66
CA LEU A 83 -3.17 4.63 12.62
C LEU A 83 -3.51 5.13 11.20
N GLY A 84 -4.72 5.66 11.01
CA GLY A 84 -5.15 6.23 9.73
C GLY A 84 -4.40 7.50 9.36
N GLU A 85 -4.13 8.38 10.34
CA GLU A 85 -3.27 9.55 10.16
C GLU A 85 -1.85 9.16 9.78
N TYR A 86 -1.29 8.15 10.45
CA TYR A 86 0.01 7.60 10.10
C TYR A 86 0.03 7.13 8.64
N PHE A 87 -0.85 6.21 8.23
CA PHE A 87 -0.84 5.71 6.84
C PHE A 87 -1.10 6.80 5.79
N ARG A 88 -1.98 7.78 6.07
CA ARG A 88 -2.16 8.93 5.18
C ARG A 88 -0.90 9.78 5.07
N SER A 89 -0.17 9.98 6.17
CA SER A 89 1.09 10.73 6.14
C SER A 89 2.15 10.00 5.29
N GLN A 90 2.23 8.67 5.41
CA GLN A 90 3.17 7.86 4.64
C GLN A 90 2.78 7.82 3.16
N HIS A 91 1.49 7.69 2.85
CA HIS A 91 0.96 7.78 1.49
C HIS A 91 1.27 9.13 0.83
N ALA A 92 1.07 10.24 1.54
CA ALA A 92 1.42 11.57 1.03
C ALA A 92 2.93 11.74 0.78
N ALA A 93 3.77 11.00 1.52
CA ALA A 93 5.23 11.03 1.40
C ALA A 93 5.79 10.02 0.39
N MET A 94 4.96 9.15 -0.19
CA MET A 94 5.46 8.00 -0.96
C MET A 94 5.94 8.36 -2.38
N LEU A 95 5.53 9.51 -2.91
CA LEU A 95 6.01 9.95 -4.22
C LEU A 95 7.50 10.33 -4.14
N PRO A 96 8.37 9.71 -4.94
CA PRO A 96 9.80 9.99 -4.90
C PRO A 96 10.13 11.38 -5.45
N ALA A 97 11.23 11.96 -4.94
CA ALA A 97 11.83 13.12 -5.57
C ALA A 97 12.35 12.79 -6.99
N GLU A 98 12.62 13.84 -7.78
CA GLU A 98 13.16 13.67 -9.13
C GLU A 98 14.47 12.86 -9.10
N GLY A 99 14.55 11.83 -9.96
CA GLY A 99 15.70 10.94 -10.05
C GLY A 99 15.85 9.92 -8.92
N ALA A 100 14.84 9.78 -8.05
CA ALA A 100 14.82 8.79 -6.98
C ALA A 100 13.71 7.73 -7.16
N ALA A 101 13.83 6.66 -6.38
CA ALA A 101 12.78 5.69 -6.12
C ALA A 101 12.38 5.80 -4.64
N MET A 102 11.15 5.43 -4.32
CA MET A 102 10.68 5.31 -2.94
C MET A 102 10.48 3.83 -2.62
N LEU A 103 11.22 3.31 -1.63
CA LEU A 103 10.98 2.00 -1.06
C LEU A 103 9.82 2.09 -0.07
N LEU A 104 8.77 1.32 -0.34
CA LEU A 104 7.58 1.18 0.48
C LEU A 104 7.74 -0.11 1.30
N GLY A 105 8.00 0.03 2.59
CA GLY A 105 8.12 -1.07 3.53
C GLY A 105 6.76 -1.71 3.82
N VAL A 106 6.77 -3.01 4.14
CA VAL A 106 5.55 -3.71 4.56
C VAL A 106 4.99 -3.12 5.85
N ASP A 107 5.85 -2.61 6.74
CA ASP A 107 5.51 -1.91 7.99
C ASP A 107 4.91 -0.52 7.80
N GLY A 108 4.71 -0.07 6.55
CA GLY A 108 4.23 1.26 6.22
C GLY A 108 5.32 2.34 6.18
N SER A 109 6.59 1.98 6.39
CA SER A 109 7.69 2.94 6.24
C SER A 109 7.92 3.34 4.78
N VAL A 110 8.41 4.55 4.57
CA VAL A 110 8.89 5.02 3.27
C VAL A 110 10.35 5.41 3.35
N ARG A 111 11.15 4.99 2.37
CA ARG A 111 12.59 5.30 2.31
C ARG A 111 13.02 5.63 0.89
N GLU A 112 13.60 6.81 0.72
CA GLU A 112 14.17 7.21 -0.56
C GLU A 112 15.39 6.33 -0.90
N VAL A 113 15.44 5.86 -2.14
CA VAL A 113 16.58 5.16 -2.74
C VAL A 113 17.01 5.95 -3.96
N ARG A 114 18.31 6.16 -4.13
CA ARG A 114 18.89 6.86 -5.29
C ARG A 114 19.74 5.91 -6.13
N PRO A 115 19.86 6.15 -7.45
CA PRO A 115 20.80 5.41 -8.28
C PRO A 115 22.22 5.46 -7.71
N GLU A 116 23.02 4.43 -7.97
CA GLU A 116 24.44 4.43 -7.63
C GLU A 116 25.15 5.70 -8.14
N LYS A 117 26.19 6.13 -7.40
CA LYS A 117 26.94 7.37 -7.70
C LYS A 117 27.36 7.42 -9.17
N GLY A 118 26.98 8.50 -9.84
CA GLY A 118 27.31 8.75 -11.25
C GLY A 118 26.31 8.17 -12.25
N ARG A 119 25.29 7.42 -11.80
CA ARG A 119 24.20 6.92 -12.66
C ARG A 119 22.99 7.85 -12.64
N LYS A 120 22.25 7.86 -13.75
CA LYS A 120 20.95 8.53 -13.88
C LYS A 120 19.76 7.57 -13.75
N THR A 121 20.01 6.26 -13.83
CA THR A 121 19.01 5.19 -13.79
C THR A 121 19.46 4.07 -12.87
N PHE A 122 18.51 3.27 -12.41
CA PHE A 122 18.75 2.11 -11.54
C PHE A 122 19.11 0.89 -12.40
N PRO A 123 20.29 0.28 -12.20
CA PRO A 123 20.58 -1.02 -12.79
C PRO A 123 19.75 -2.11 -12.08
N LEU A 124 19.40 -3.17 -12.81
CA LEU A 124 18.63 -4.32 -12.30
C LEU A 124 19.17 -4.85 -10.96
N ALA A 125 20.49 -5.04 -10.84
CA ALA A 125 21.12 -5.54 -9.62
C ALA A 125 20.85 -4.65 -8.39
N GLN A 126 20.76 -3.33 -8.57
CA GLN A 126 20.42 -2.41 -7.49
C GLN A 126 18.94 -2.54 -7.08
N LEU A 127 18.03 -2.72 -8.04
CA LEU A 127 16.61 -2.93 -7.76
C LEU A 127 16.39 -4.24 -6.98
N CYS A 128 17.00 -5.34 -7.45
CA CYS A 128 17.01 -6.63 -6.76
C CYS A 128 17.56 -6.51 -5.34
N ALA A 129 18.70 -5.84 -5.15
CA ALA A 129 19.29 -5.64 -3.83
C ALA A 129 18.41 -4.81 -2.90
N ALA A 130 17.75 -3.77 -3.41
CA ALA A 130 16.86 -2.92 -2.62
C ALA A 130 15.58 -3.64 -2.17
N LEU A 131 15.15 -4.66 -2.91
CA LEU A 131 13.99 -5.49 -2.61
C LEU A 131 14.35 -6.82 -1.93
N GLU A 132 15.65 -7.09 -1.72
CA GLU A 132 16.17 -8.38 -1.26
C GLU A 132 15.66 -9.58 -2.10
N ALA A 133 15.56 -9.36 -3.41
CA ALA A 133 14.94 -10.30 -4.36
C ALA A 133 15.93 -10.81 -5.41
N ASN A 134 15.68 -12.00 -5.95
CA ASN A 134 16.46 -12.56 -7.07
C ASN A 134 15.90 -12.14 -8.43
N TYR A 135 14.58 -12.02 -8.51
CA TYR A 135 13.84 -11.59 -9.68
C TYR A 135 12.90 -10.46 -9.28
N ILE A 136 12.51 -9.65 -10.26
CA ILE A 136 11.57 -8.56 -10.05
C ILE A 136 10.49 -8.59 -11.12
N ASP A 137 9.28 -8.24 -10.72
CA ASP A 137 8.17 -7.89 -11.57
C ASP A 137 7.99 -6.37 -11.59
N VAL A 138 7.54 -5.87 -12.74
CA VAL A 138 7.27 -4.45 -12.96
C VAL A 138 5.83 -4.28 -13.38
N HIS A 139 5.10 -3.48 -12.62
CA HIS A 139 3.78 -3.04 -12.99
C HIS A 139 3.80 -1.57 -13.40
N CYS A 140 3.23 -1.28 -14.57
CA CYS A 140 3.13 0.06 -15.13
C CYS A 140 1.65 0.51 -15.12
N PRO A 141 1.20 1.30 -14.13
CA PRO A 141 -0.13 1.91 -14.14
C PRO A 141 -0.37 2.69 -15.44
N GLN A 142 -1.43 2.33 -16.15
CA GLN A 142 -1.79 2.96 -17.44
C GLN A 142 -2.73 4.16 -17.30
N HIS A 143 -3.21 4.43 -16.09
CA HIS A 143 -4.16 5.49 -15.79
C HIS A 143 -4.10 5.86 -14.30
N GLY A 144 -4.77 6.96 -13.94
CA GLY A 144 -4.93 7.39 -12.56
C GLY A 144 -3.71 8.16 -12.03
N PRO A 145 -3.60 8.35 -10.71
CA PRO A 145 -2.61 9.25 -10.10
C PRO A 145 -1.15 8.80 -10.29
N TYR A 146 -0.93 7.53 -10.66
CA TYR A 146 0.39 6.93 -10.85
C TYR A 146 0.75 6.71 -12.32
N GLU A 147 0.04 7.32 -13.26
CA GLU A 147 0.43 7.30 -14.68
C GLU A 147 1.86 7.86 -14.85
N GLY A 148 2.71 7.11 -15.55
CA GLY A 148 4.13 7.44 -15.73
C GLY A 148 5.06 6.94 -14.61
N TYR A 149 4.52 6.38 -13.54
CA TYR A 149 5.27 5.64 -12.53
C TYR A 149 5.27 4.14 -12.82
N ILE A 150 6.13 3.40 -12.12
CA ILE A 150 6.17 1.95 -12.06
C ILE A 150 6.23 1.50 -10.61
N LEU A 151 5.57 0.37 -10.33
CA LEU A 151 5.74 -0.39 -9.11
C LEU A 151 6.66 -1.56 -9.43
N VAL A 152 7.80 -1.64 -8.77
CA VAL A 152 8.74 -2.75 -8.88
C VAL A 152 8.68 -3.55 -7.60
N PHE A 153 8.44 -4.84 -7.71
CA PHE A 153 8.36 -5.75 -6.58
C PHE A 153 9.02 -7.07 -6.95
N ASP A 154 9.29 -7.87 -5.94
CA ASP A 154 9.78 -9.24 -6.09
C ASP A 154 8.80 -10.08 -6.95
N ASP A 155 9.25 -11.09 -7.69
CA ASP A 155 8.37 -11.95 -8.51
C ASP A 155 7.40 -12.79 -7.66
N GLU A 156 7.74 -12.97 -6.37
CA GLU A 156 6.84 -13.47 -5.34
C GLU A 156 5.93 -12.37 -4.74
N GLY A 157 5.88 -11.16 -5.28
CA GLY A 157 5.11 -10.02 -4.78
C GLY A 157 3.59 -10.20 -4.83
N LYS A 158 3.13 -11.34 -5.35
CA LYS A 158 1.73 -11.82 -5.28
C LYS A 158 1.56 -13.12 -4.47
N ASP A 159 2.62 -13.62 -3.82
CA ASP A 159 2.49 -14.76 -2.92
C ASP A 159 1.67 -14.36 -1.68
N ARG A 160 0.55 -15.06 -1.50
CA ARG A 160 -0.40 -14.88 -0.39
C ARG A 160 0.19 -15.19 0.98
N ARG A 161 1.37 -15.81 1.05
CA ARG A 161 2.09 -16.10 2.30
C ARG A 161 2.94 -14.92 2.78
N ARG A 162 3.18 -13.93 1.91
CA ARG A 162 3.99 -12.77 2.25
C ARG A 162 3.14 -11.67 2.88
N PRO A 163 3.73 -10.84 3.76
CA PRO A 163 3.04 -9.68 4.31
C PRO A 163 2.53 -8.75 3.20
N ILE A 164 1.24 -8.41 3.24
CA ILE A 164 0.64 -7.45 2.32
C ILE A 164 1.17 -6.04 2.63
N ASN A 165 1.59 -5.32 1.60
CA ASN A 165 2.09 -3.96 1.70
C ASN A 165 0.92 -2.96 1.75
N PRO A 166 0.74 -2.22 2.86
CA PRO A 166 -0.41 -1.34 3.03
C PRO A 166 -0.40 -0.17 2.05
N LEU A 167 0.77 0.43 1.77
CA LEU A 167 0.91 1.59 0.89
C LEU A 167 0.75 1.21 -0.58
N ALA A 168 1.45 0.15 -1.01
CA ALA A 168 1.33 -0.31 -2.39
C ALA A 168 -0.07 -0.84 -2.71
N THR A 169 -0.74 -1.47 -1.74
CA THR A 169 -2.15 -1.89 -1.90
C THR A 169 -3.10 -0.69 -1.98
N ALA A 170 -2.85 0.38 -1.20
CA ALA A 170 -3.63 1.61 -1.33
C ALA A 170 -3.46 2.24 -2.72
N ALA A 171 -2.22 2.38 -3.19
CA ALA A 171 -1.93 2.86 -4.53
C ALA A 171 -2.58 1.99 -5.62
N TRP A 172 -2.57 0.67 -5.43
CA TRP A 172 -3.24 -0.27 -6.33
C TRP A 172 -4.73 -0.02 -6.44
N PHE A 173 -5.44 0.21 -5.33
CA PHE A 173 -6.89 0.49 -5.35
C PHE A 173 -7.24 1.92 -5.80
N GLU A 174 -6.30 2.85 -5.74
CA GLU A 174 -6.46 4.15 -6.38
C GLU A 174 -6.38 4.06 -7.91
N THR A 175 -5.49 3.22 -8.42
CA THR A 175 -5.41 2.93 -9.85
C THR A 175 -6.57 2.04 -10.31
N TYR A 176 -6.90 1.01 -9.55
CA TYR A 176 -7.89 -0.03 -9.87
C TYR A 176 -8.98 -0.11 -8.79
N PRO A 177 -9.96 0.81 -8.79
CA PRO A 177 -11.05 0.78 -7.83
C PRO A 177 -11.80 -0.55 -7.81
N LEU A 178 -12.09 -1.06 -6.61
CA LEU A 178 -12.76 -2.34 -6.39
C LEU A 178 -14.16 -2.44 -7.02
N ASP A 179 -14.84 -1.31 -7.23
CA ASP A 179 -16.16 -1.28 -7.86
C ASP A 179 -16.12 -1.38 -9.40
N GLN A 180 -14.92 -1.32 -9.98
CA GLN A 180 -14.70 -1.30 -11.43
C GLN A 180 -13.84 -2.47 -11.92
N TYR A 181 -12.91 -2.96 -11.09
CA TYR A 181 -11.93 -3.96 -11.48
C TYR A 181 -12.07 -5.24 -10.63
N ALA A 182 -12.11 -6.39 -11.32
CA ALA A 182 -12.08 -7.73 -10.73
C ALA A 182 -11.10 -8.61 -11.51
N PRO A 183 -10.36 -9.55 -10.88
CA PRO A 183 -10.40 -9.91 -9.45
C PRO A 183 -9.69 -8.89 -8.53
N VAL A 184 -9.94 -9.01 -7.23
CA VAL A 184 -9.28 -8.18 -6.21
C VAL A 184 -7.85 -8.65 -5.99
N ASP A 185 -6.90 -7.86 -6.49
CA ASP A 185 -5.47 -8.04 -6.25
C ASP A 185 -4.99 -7.18 -5.08
N VAL A 186 -4.01 -7.71 -4.33
CA VAL A 186 -3.25 -7.00 -3.31
C VAL A 186 -1.76 -7.13 -3.64
N VAL A 187 -0.95 -6.19 -3.17
CA VAL A 187 0.50 -6.20 -3.40
C VAL A 187 1.20 -6.64 -2.12
N ALA A 188 2.05 -7.65 -2.19
CA ALA A 188 2.79 -8.19 -1.05
C ALA A 188 4.28 -7.88 -1.13
N GLY A 189 4.93 -7.85 0.03
CA GLY A 189 6.36 -7.57 0.17
C GLY A 189 6.74 -6.09 0.00
N PRO A 190 8.05 -5.77 0.14
CA PRO A 190 8.56 -4.44 -0.17
C PRO A 190 8.34 -4.08 -1.64
N VAL A 191 8.10 -2.80 -1.91
CA VAL A 191 7.82 -2.30 -3.27
C VAL A 191 8.64 -1.03 -3.52
N LEU A 192 9.25 -0.89 -4.68
CA LEU A 192 9.83 0.37 -5.15
C LEU A 192 8.81 1.09 -6.04
N LEU A 193 8.50 2.34 -5.71
CA LEU A 193 7.77 3.27 -6.58
C LEU A 193 8.75 4.25 -7.22
N MET A 194 8.75 4.33 -8.55
CA MET A 194 9.65 5.23 -9.29
C MET A 194 9.07 5.62 -10.64
N LYS A 195 9.62 6.66 -11.28
CA LYS A 195 9.26 6.98 -12.68
C LYS A 195 9.80 5.91 -13.63
N SER A 196 9.03 5.58 -14.66
CA SER A 196 9.39 4.52 -15.63
C SER A 196 10.74 4.77 -16.33
N ASN A 197 11.08 6.03 -16.61
CA ASN A 197 12.33 6.42 -17.26
C ASN A 197 13.60 6.23 -16.39
N LEU A 198 13.44 5.90 -15.11
CA LEU A 198 14.56 5.64 -14.20
C LEU A 198 14.99 4.18 -14.17
N MET A 199 14.25 3.28 -14.82
CA MET A 199 14.63 1.86 -14.97
C MET A 199 15.38 1.66 -16.30
N ARG A 200 16.43 0.83 -16.29
CA ARG A 200 17.23 0.49 -17.49
C ARG A 200 17.22 -1.00 -17.77
#